data_AF-A0A427YDV8-F1
#
_entry.id   AF-A0A427YDV8-F1
#
_cell.length_a   1.000
_cell.length_b   1.000
_cell.length_c   1.000
_cell.angle_alpha   90.00
_cell.angle_beta   90.00
_cell.angle_gamma   90.00
#
_symmetry.space_group_name_H-M   'P 1'
#
loop_
_entity.id
_entity.type
_entity.pdbx_description
1 polymer ?
#
loop_
_entity_poly.entity_id
_entity_poly.type
_entity_poly.pdbx_seq_one_letter_code
_entity_poly.pdbx_strand_id
1 'polypeptide(L)'
;MPDLSNAVPTKDLKEWHTPSSRTEVIHELIHGVAHCDHSWFWGFNTSWWAPMPTGLSTVLGSEADVSVNADSADRYNPSNLSWMEEYLQSQVRDGEYDLFANLAILKLYQFNPQLSNPEAIINILLKALSATVHGPDFNLCLAVLREPSAILHDIDSDEQSLVAVMPFLQKLHELVRTCQFTKFWSEWNGGSEAAQILRESYAPQHAHLVDSFRVLFATSIASCFSRVRLAQLARWLDLPESEVSQWCAGVQWSVEGDVAVVPKNGDNDVKAGVVKEHVELSQLTKLVAAAAY
;
A
#
# COMPACT_ATOMS: atom_id res chain seq x y z
N MET A 1 3.87 29.11 27.49
CA MET A 1 3.07 27.87 27.53
C MET A 1 1.82 28.15 26.73
N PRO A 2 1.67 27.57 25.52
CA PRO A 2 0.42 27.68 24.78
C PRO A 2 -0.59 26.67 25.33
N ASP A 3 -1.83 27.14 25.40
CA ASP A 3 -3.03 26.49 25.93
C ASP A 3 -3.46 25.29 25.06
N LEU A 4 -3.65 24.13 25.69
CA LEU A 4 -3.94 22.82 25.08
C LEU A 4 -5.44 22.46 25.12
N SER A 5 -6.33 23.42 25.35
CA SER A 5 -7.74 23.13 25.69
C SER A 5 -8.72 22.92 24.51
N ASN A 6 -8.29 23.04 23.25
CA ASN A 6 -9.17 22.79 22.10
C ASN A 6 -8.84 21.48 21.39
N ALA A 7 -9.29 20.36 21.97
CA ALA A 7 -9.37 19.10 21.24
C ALA A 7 -10.43 19.25 20.14
N VAL A 8 -10.00 19.13 18.88
CA VAL A 8 -10.85 19.15 17.69
C VAL A 8 -11.85 17.99 17.77
N PRO A 9 -13.14 18.16 17.39
CA PRO A 9 -14.11 17.07 17.38
C PRO A 9 -13.61 15.91 16.52
N THR A 10 -13.83 14.68 16.97
CA THR A 10 -13.45 13.43 16.28
C THR A 10 -14.13 13.36 14.90
N LYS A 11 -13.47 13.92 13.88
CA LYS A 11 -13.77 13.65 12.47
C LYS A 11 -13.22 12.26 12.15
N ASP A 12 -14.03 11.43 11.50
CA ASP A 12 -13.63 10.08 11.09
C ASP A 12 -12.55 10.21 9.99
N LEU A 13 -11.33 9.67 10.19
CA LEU A 13 -10.24 9.78 9.19
C LEU A 13 -10.66 9.28 7.82
N LYS A 14 -11.56 8.29 7.78
CA LYS A 14 -12.08 7.72 6.53
C LYS A 14 -12.70 8.81 5.65
N GLU A 15 -13.30 9.84 6.24
CA GLU A 15 -13.91 10.96 5.53
C GLU A 15 -12.88 11.90 4.89
N TRP A 16 -11.67 12.02 5.48
CA TRP A 16 -10.59 12.86 4.97
C TRP A 16 -10.08 12.39 3.60
N HIS A 17 -10.35 11.13 3.24
CA HIS A 17 -9.87 10.49 2.03
C HIS A 17 -11.00 10.07 1.08
N THR A 18 -12.22 10.61 1.22
CA THR A 18 -13.32 10.38 0.26
C THR A 18 -13.10 11.12 -1.05
N PRO A 19 -13.62 10.64 -2.21
CA PRO A 19 -13.45 11.33 -3.50
C PRO A 19 -13.86 12.82 -3.49
N SER A 20 -14.82 13.18 -2.64
CA SER A 20 -15.28 14.54 -2.38
C SER A 20 -14.23 15.45 -1.70
N SER A 21 -13.30 14.90 -0.91
CA SER A 21 -12.17 15.63 -0.30
C SER A 21 -10.88 15.54 -1.12
N ARG A 22 -10.84 14.72 -2.19
CA ARG A 22 -9.64 14.42 -3.00
C ARG A 22 -9.33 15.41 -4.12
N THR A 23 -10.25 16.30 -4.48
CA THR A 23 -10.08 17.22 -5.62
C THR A 23 -8.84 18.12 -5.48
N GLU A 24 -8.46 18.45 -4.24
CA GLU A 24 -7.27 19.27 -3.92
C GLU A 24 -6.00 18.44 -3.69
N VAL A 25 -6.13 17.16 -3.29
CA VAL A 25 -5.01 16.29 -2.91
C VAL A 25 -4.13 15.91 -4.11
N ILE A 26 -4.73 15.74 -5.29
CA ILE A 26 -3.98 15.50 -6.54
C ILE A 26 -3.14 16.74 -6.90
N HIS A 27 -3.65 17.95 -6.62
CA HIS A 27 -2.96 19.20 -6.90
C HIS A 27 -1.76 19.41 -5.95
N GLU A 28 -1.90 19.11 -4.65
CA GLU A 28 -0.80 19.28 -3.68
C GLU A 28 0.33 18.23 -3.80
N LEU A 29 0.03 16.98 -4.18
CA LEU A 29 1.06 15.96 -4.41
C LEU A 29 1.96 16.29 -5.62
N ILE A 30 1.40 16.89 -6.67
CA ILE A 30 2.16 17.28 -7.87
C ILE A 30 3.06 18.50 -7.59
N HIS A 31 2.63 19.44 -6.74
CA HIS A 31 3.43 20.62 -6.40
C HIS A 31 4.50 20.36 -5.31
N GLY A 32 4.25 19.43 -4.38
CA GLY A 32 5.23 19.09 -3.32
C GLY A 32 6.45 18.29 -3.82
N VAL A 33 6.28 17.46 -4.86
CA VAL A 33 7.40 16.68 -5.45
C VAL A 33 8.28 17.55 -6.36
N ALA A 34 7.78 18.69 -6.84
CA ALA A 34 8.52 19.60 -7.72
C ALA A 34 9.61 20.44 -7.00
N HIS A 35 9.63 20.47 -5.66
CA HIS A 35 10.59 21.27 -4.89
C HIS A 35 11.75 20.48 -4.25
N CYS A 36 11.76 19.14 -4.36
CA CYS A 36 12.91 18.34 -3.92
C CYS A 36 13.92 18.22 -5.07
N ASP A 37 14.79 19.22 -5.14
CA ASP A 37 15.91 19.31 -6.07
C ASP A 37 17.01 18.31 -5.68
N HIS A 38 16.80 17.03 -5.97
CA HIS A 38 17.85 16.05 -6.24
C HIS A 38 17.47 15.32 -7.53
N SER A 39 17.92 15.90 -8.63
CA SER A 39 18.02 15.25 -9.95
C SER A 39 18.55 13.83 -9.77
N TRP A 40 17.83 12.82 -10.30
CA TRP A 40 18.33 11.52 -10.83
C TRP A 40 17.30 10.37 -10.84
N PHE A 41 16.00 10.55 -10.52
CA PHE A 41 15.11 9.38 -10.40
C PHE A 41 13.69 9.46 -11.00
N TRP A 42 13.48 10.05 -12.17
CA TRP A 42 12.26 9.76 -12.95
C TRP A 42 12.52 9.78 -14.45
N GLY A 43 12.74 8.60 -15.03
CA GLY A 43 12.65 8.34 -16.46
C GLY A 43 11.50 7.38 -16.75
N PHE A 44 10.24 7.83 -16.65
CA PHE A 44 9.08 7.06 -17.14
C PHE A 44 8.01 7.98 -17.76
N ASN A 45 8.02 7.96 -19.10
CA ASN A 45 6.94 8.06 -20.08
C ASN A 45 5.60 8.75 -19.70
N THR A 46 5.33 9.91 -20.31
CA THR A 46 4.16 10.79 -20.15
C THR A 46 2.97 10.44 -21.08
N SER A 47 2.61 9.16 -21.27
CA SER A 47 1.54 8.77 -22.22
C SER A 47 0.14 8.50 -21.63
N TRP A 48 -0.10 8.82 -20.34
CA TRP A 48 -1.40 8.55 -19.68
C TRP A 48 -2.33 9.76 -19.54
N TRP A 49 -2.11 10.85 -20.30
CA TRP A 49 -2.96 12.05 -20.23
C TRP A 49 -3.84 12.17 -21.48
N ALA A 50 -5.09 11.71 -21.38
CA ALA A 50 -6.16 12.10 -22.30
C ALA A 50 -7.23 12.87 -21.50
N PRO A 51 -7.59 14.11 -21.87
CA PRO A 51 -8.64 14.84 -21.19
C PRO A 51 -10.03 14.34 -21.64
N MET A 52 -10.92 14.06 -20.70
CA MET A 52 -12.34 13.86 -21.01
C MET A 52 -13.07 15.20 -21.22
N PRO A 53 -14.13 15.23 -22.04
CA PRO A 53 -14.80 16.46 -22.46
C PRO A 53 -15.73 17.00 -21.38
N THR A 54 -15.79 18.33 -21.31
CA THR A 54 -16.70 19.11 -20.48
C THR A 54 -18.14 18.99 -20.97
N GLY A 55 -19.05 18.61 -20.09
CA GLY A 55 -20.48 18.75 -20.33
C GLY A 55 -21.37 17.94 -19.39
N LEU A 56 -21.87 18.57 -18.33
CA LEU A 56 -23.30 18.66 -17.97
C LEU A 56 -23.44 19.11 -16.50
N SER A 57 -24.05 20.28 -16.35
CA SER A 57 -24.51 20.85 -15.08
C SER A 57 -25.95 20.41 -14.78
N THR A 58 -26.27 20.33 -13.48
CA THR A 58 -27.63 20.35 -12.85
C THR A 58 -28.38 19.00 -12.92
N VAL A 59 -28.98 18.41 -11.88
CA VAL A 59 -29.87 18.93 -10.80
C VAL A 59 -29.95 17.91 -9.62
N LEU A 60 -30.35 18.39 -8.42
CA LEU A 60 -30.90 17.72 -7.22
C LEU A 60 -29.83 17.29 -6.19
N GLY A 61 -29.90 17.59 -4.89
CA GLY A 61 -30.92 18.20 -4.04
C GLY A 61 -30.32 18.40 -2.65
N SER A 62 -31.03 19.14 -1.81
CA SER A 62 -30.65 19.56 -0.46
C SER A 62 -30.10 18.45 0.45
N GLU A 63 -28.82 18.54 0.81
CA GLU A 63 -28.30 18.01 2.07
C GLU A 63 -27.43 19.08 2.72
N ALA A 64 -27.50 19.11 4.05
CA ALA A 64 -26.99 20.17 4.89
C ALA A 64 -25.50 20.45 4.68
N ASP A 65 -25.20 21.73 4.74
CA ASP A 65 -23.88 22.34 4.73
C ASP A 65 -23.02 21.80 5.89
N VAL A 66 -22.35 20.67 5.68
CA VAL A 66 -21.16 20.29 6.44
C VAL A 66 -19.99 20.83 5.64
N SER A 67 -19.56 22.02 5.99
CA SER A 67 -18.39 22.67 5.43
C SER A 67 -17.18 21.78 5.70
N VAL A 68 -16.77 21.00 4.70
CA VAL A 68 -15.56 20.17 4.72
C VAL A 68 -14.33 21.06 4.52
N ASN A 69 -14.20 22.09 5.35
CA ASN A 69 -12.96 22.86 5.48
C ASN A 69 -12.15 22.22 6.60
N ALA A 70 -11.61 21.03 6.33
CA ALA A 70 -10.32 20.68 6.93
C ALA A 70 -9.29 21.31 6.01
N ASP A 71 -8.96 22.58 6.24
CA ASP A 71 -7.87 23.24 5.53
C ASP A 71 -6.66 22.29 5.54
N SER A 72 -5.96 22.17 4.41
CA SER A 72 -4.83 21.27 4.27
C SER A 72 -3.78 21.42 5.39
N ALA A 73 -3.76 22.58 6.06
CA ALA A 73 -2.96 22.90 7.24
C ALA A 73 -3.30 22.08 8.51
N ASP A 74 -4.57 21.78 8.79
CA ASP A 74 -4.95 21.09 10.05
C ASP A 74 -4.55 19.60 10.03
N ARG A 75 -4.40 19.02 8.83
CA ARG A 75 -3.94 17.64 8.65
C ARG A 75 -2.51 17.40 9.14
N TYR A 76 -1.68 18.44 9.18
CA TYR A 76 -0.28 18.36 9.63
C TYR A 76 -0.07 19.01 11.01
N ASN A 77 -1.15 19.24 11.76
CA ASN A 77 -1.06 19.73 13.13
C ASN A 77 -0.55 18.60 14.05
N PRO A 78 0.59 18.77 14.76
CA PRO A 78 1.13 17.73 15.65
C PRO A 78 0.19 17.37 16.81
N SER A 79 -0.76 18.25 17.17
CA SER A 79 -1.81 17.92 18.16
C SER A 79 -2.71 16.76 17.73
N ASN A 80 -2.77 16.47 16.42
CA ASN A 80 -3.58 15.40 15.88
C ASN A 80 -2.91 14.02 15.94
N LEU A 81 -1.60 13.98 16.24
CA LEU A 81 -0.82 12.76 16.18
C LEU A 81 -1.35 11.67 17.13
N SER A 82 -1.78 12.02 18.34
CA SER A 82 -2.23 11.05 19.35
C SER A 82 -3.44 10.22 18.88
N TRP A 83 -4.45 10.85 18.29
CA TRP A 83 -5.62 10.13 17.78
C TRP A 83 -5.33 9.44 16.45
N MET A 84 -4.38 9.94 15.65
CA MET A 84 -3.92 9.26 14.44
C MET A 84 -3.18 7.95 14.77
N GLU A 85 -2.35 7.95 15.81
CA GLU A 85 -1.70 6.73 16.32
C GLU A 85 -2.73 5.75 16.89
N GLU A 86 -3.75 6.24 17.61
CA GLU A 86 -4.87 5.39 18.06
C GLU A 86 -5.64 4.77 16.88
N TYR A 87 -5.85 5.55 15.81
CA TYR A 87 -6.44 5.05 14.58
C TYR A 87 -5.56 3.99 13.91
N LEU A 88 -4.25 4.18 13.85
CA LEU A 88 -3.31 3.14 13.39
C LEU A 88 -3.43 1.87 14.24
N GLN A 89 -3.52 1.99 15.57
CA GLN A 89 -3.71 0.83 16.45
C GLN A 89 -5.05 0.13 16.19
N SER A 90 -6.12 0.88 15.88
CA SER A 90 -7.38 0.27 15.44
C SER A 90 -7.23 -0.49 14.13
N GLN A 91 -6.50 0.06 13.16
CA GLN A 91 -6.20 -0.65 11.91
C GLN A 91 -5.41 -1.94 12.16
N VAL A 92 -4.44 -1.93 13.08
CA VAL A 92 -3.63 -3.10 13.44
C VAL A 92 -4.51 -4.19 14.05
N ARG A 93 -5.33 -3.84 15.04
CA ARG A 93 -6.21 -4.77 15.77
C ARG A 93 -7.37 -5.30 14.92
N ASP A 94 -7.97 -4.45 14.09
CA ASP A 94 -9.21 -4.78 13.37
C ASP A 94 -8.91 -5.30 11.93
N GLY A 95 -7.64 -5.24 11.50
CA GLY A 95 -7.21 -5.72 10.18
C GLY A 95 -7.54 -4.77 9.02
N GLU A 96 -8.01 -3.54 9.30
CA GLU A 96 -8.27 -2.52 8.27
C GLU A 96 -6.97 -1.92 7.71
N TYR A 97 -6.99 -1.31 6.54
CA TYR A 97 -5.80 -0.67 5.97
C TYR A 97 -6.15 0.64 5.27
N ASP A 98 -5.57 1.74 5.75
CA ASP A 98 -5.63 3.06 5.11
C ASP A 98 -4.23 3.62 4.88
N LEU A 99 -3.75 3.51 3.63
CA LEU A 99 -2.44 4.03 3.23
C LEU A 99 -2.31 5.54 3.47
N PHE A 100 -3.35 6.33 3.23
CA PHE A 100 -3.23 7.78 3.29
C PHE A 100 -3.12 8.28 4.72
N ALA A 101 -3.88 7.70 5.64
CA ALA A 101 -3.74 7.94 7.07
C ALA A 101 -2.32 7.57 7.55
N ASN A 102 -1.81 6.42 7.11
CA ASN A 102 -0.47 5.95 7.45
C ASN A 102 0.63 6.90 6.92
N LEU A 103 0.52 7.36 5.66
CA LEU A 103 1.45 8.33 5.08
C LEU A 103 1.36 9.70 5.77
N ALA A 104 0.18 10.11 6.25
CA ALA A 104 0.02 11.35 7.01
C ALA A 104 0.78 11.30 8.35
N ILE A 105 0.69 10.17 9.07
CA ILE A 105 1.47 9.92 10.29
C ILE A 105 2.98 10.00 10.00
N LEU A 106 3.44 9.29 8.95
CA LEU A 106 4.86 9.32 8.58
C LEU A 106 5.34 10.72 8.18
N LYS A 107 4.51 11.49 7.47
CA LYS A 107 4.82 12.89 7.14
C LYS A 107 4.88 13.78 8.38
N LEU A 108 4.00 13.56 9.36
CA LEU A 108 4.04 14.28 10.63
C LEU A 108 5.35 14.03 11.39
N TYR A 109 5.83 12.77 11.41
CA TYR A 109 7.16 12.44 11.95
C TYR A 109 8.29 13.08 11.14
N GLN A 110 8.16 13.15 9.81
CA GLN A 110 9.15 13.82 8.96
C GLN A 110 9.26 15.33 9.27
N PHE A 111 8.13 15.99 9.54
CA PHE A 111 8.09 17.41 9.91
C PHE A 111 8.44 17.67 11.38
N ASN A 112 8.17 16.72 12.27
CA ASN A 112 8.41 16.83 13.70
C ASN A 112 9.21 15.62 14.20
N PRO A 113 10.53 15.55 13.91
CA PRO A 113 11.39 14.42 14.27
C PRO A 113 11.29 13.95 15.71
N GLN A 114 11.18 14.89 16.65
CA GLN A 114 11.11 14.66 18.09
C GLN A 114 9.84 13.94 18.56
N LEU A 115 8.82 13.87 17.71
CA LEU A 115 7.56 13.16 17.99
C LEU A 115 7.52 11.77 17.34
N SER A 116 8.62 11.32 16.74
CA SER A 116 8.66 10.03 16.03
C SER A 116 8.44 8.87 17.00
N ASN A 117 7.52 7.96 16.64
CA ASN A 117 7.30 6.72 17.37
C ASN A 117 7.80 5.52 16.54
N PRO A 118 8.93 4.88 16.93
CA PRO A 118 9.48 3.73 16.22
C PRO A 118 8.50 2.56 16.07
N GLU A 119 7.67 2.30 17.08
CA GLU A 119 6.67 1.22 17.07
C GLU A 119 5.60 1.49 16.00
N ALA A 120 5.09 2.72 15.94
CA ALA A 120 4.13 3.13 14.92
C ALA A 120 4.71 3.01 13.51
N ILE A 121 5.99 3.35 13.31
CA ILE A 121 6.68 3.20 12.02
C ILE A 121 6.74 1.72 11.61
N ILE A 122 7.10 0.83 12.52
CA ILE A 122 7.16 -0.62 12.25
C ILE A 122 5.76 -1.15 11.90
N ASN A 123 4.73 -0.77 12.66
CA ASN A 123 3.34 -1.14 12.39
C ASN A 123 2.89 -0.67 10.99
N ILE A 124 3.18 0.58 10.62
CA ILE A 124 2.85 1.11 9.28
C ILE A 124 3.54 0.31 8.18
N LEU A 125 4.84 0.05 8.32
CA LEU A 125 5.60 -0.71 7.32
C LEU A 125 5.10 -2.15 7.20
N LEU A 126 4.76 -2.80 8.31
CA LEU A 126 4.24 -4.16 8.32
C LEU A 126 2.84 -4.24 7.69
N LYS A 127 1.98 -3.27 7.98
CA LYS A 127 0.67 -3.12 7.31
C LYS A 127 0.80 -2.89 5.82
N ALA A 128 1.69 -2.00 5.40
CA ALA A 128 1.94 -1.77 3.97
C ALA A 128 2.46 -3.04 3.27
N LEU A 129 3.35 -3.80 3.93
CA LEU A 129 3.90 -5.06 3.42
C LEU A 129 2.82 -6.15 3.27
N SER A 130 1.88 -6.23 4.19
CA SER A 130 0.81 -7.25 4.22
C SER A 130 -0.42 -6.88 3.39
N ALA A 131 -0.59 -5.60 3.05
CA ALA A 131 -1.73 -5.13 2.25
C ALA A 131 -1.52 -5.33 0.73
N THR A 132 -0.36 -4.93 0.18
CA THR A 132 -0.12 -4.98 -1.28
C THR A 132 1.33 -5.33 -1.65
N VAL A 133 1.52 -6.17 -2.67
CA VAL A 133 2.86 -6.52 -3.22
C VAL A 133 3.18 -5.75 -4.48
N HIS A 134 2.17 -5.63 -5.33
CA HIS A 134 2.29 -5.02 -6.65
C HIS A 134 2.06 -3.49 -6.57
N GLY A 135 1.60 -3.00 -5.42
CA GLY A 135 1.41 -1.58 -5.14
C GLY A 135 2.72 -0.87 -4.77
N PRO A 136 2.80 0.46 -4.97
CA PRO A 136 3.95 1.26 -4.56
C PRO A 136 3.98 1.54 -3.04
N ASP A 137 2.93 1.20 -2.31
CA ASP A 137 2.65 1.55 -0.92
C ASP A 137 3.85 1.42 0.03
N PHE A 138 4.47 0.25 0.09
CA PHE A 138 5.61 0.02 0.98
C PHE A 138 6.79 0.94 0.65
N ASN A 139 7.09 1.12 -0.63
CA ASN A 139 8.15 2.03 -1.08
C ASN A 139 7.78 3.51 -0.86
N LEU A 140 6.49 3.87 -0.94
CA LEU A 140 6.02 5.21 -0.59
C LEU A 140 6.24 5.49 0.89
N CYS A 141 5.92 4.55 1.78
CA CYS A 141 6.20 4.67 3.21
C CYS A 141 7.69 4.86 3.49
N LEU A 142 8.55 4.06 2.84
CA LEU A 142 10.01 4.20 2.98
C LEU A 142 10.54 5.53 2.46
N ALA A 143 10.00 6.05 1.35
CA ALA A 143 10.45 7.31 0.77
C ALA A 143 10.16 8.53 1.65
N VAL A 144 9.20 8.44 2.58
CA VAL A 144 8.91 9.50 3.56
C VAL A 144 9.84 9.41 4.78
N LEU A 145 10.31 8.22 5.10
CA LEU A 145 11.15 7.96 6.26
C LEU A 145 12.61 8.39 6.02
N ARG A 146 13.28 8.79 7.11
CA ARG A 146 14.73 8.98 7.14
C ARG A 146 15.42 7.69 7.59
N GLU A 147 16.75 7.68 7.55
CA GLU A 147 17.54 6.57 8.06
C GLU A 147 17.17 6.23 9.52
N PRO A 148 16.99 4.94 9.88
CA PRO A 148 16.58 4.51 11.22
C PRO A 148 17.41 5.12 12.35
N SER A 149 18.73 5.21 12.17
CA SER A 149 19.65 5.77 13.17
C SER A 149 19.43 7.26 13.40
N ALA A 150 19.05 8.02 12.36
CA ALA A 150 18.72 9.44 12.48
C ALA A 150 17.40 9.64 13.24
N ILE A 151 16.40 8.78 12.99
CA ILE A 151 15.12 8.82 13.70
C ILE A 151 15.34 8.57 15.20
N LEU A 152 16.12 7.55 15.56
CA LEU A 152 16.41 7.23 16.96
C LEU A 152 17.22 8.33 17.66
N HIS A 153 18.18 8.93 16.96
CA HIS A 153 18.94 10.07 17.47
C HIS A 153 18.03 11.28 17.76
N ASP A 154 17.07 11.58 16.89
CA ASP A 154 16.19 12.75 17.06
C ASP A 154 15.20 12.62 18.25
N ILE A 155 14.98 11.40 18.74
CA ILE A 155 14.13 11.12 19.91
C ILE A 155 14.93 10.68 21.15
N ASP A 156 16.27 10.77 21.10
CA ASP A 156 17.18 10.32 22.17
C ASP A 156 16.87 8.89 22.67
N SER A 157 16.56 7.96 21.76
CA SER A 157 16.20 6.57 22.09
C SER A 157 17.35 5.60 21.82
N ASP A 158 17.62 4.73 22.78
CA ASP A 158 18.56 3.60 22.67
C ASP A 158 17.92 2.34 22.06
N GLU A 159 16.63 2.39 21.68
CA GLU A 159 15.92 1.22 21.18
C GLU A 159 16.30 0.89 19.73
N GLN A 160 17.16 -0.12 19.58
CA GLN A 160 17.69 -0.52 18.27
C GLN A 160 16.72 -1.35 17.40
N SER A 161 15.50 -1.66 17.90
CA SER A 161 14.50 -2.46 17.19
C SER A 161 14.25 -1.97 15.77
N LEU A 162 14.09 -0.65 15.57
CA LEU A 162 13.82 -0.06 14.27
C LEU A 162 14.97 -0.29 13.27
N VAL A 163 16.22 -0.25 13.74
CA VAL A 163 17.40 -0.42 12.89
C VAL A 163 17.58 -1.88 12.47
N ALA A 164 17.20 -2.83 13.31
CA ALA A 164 17.18 -4.24 12.95
C ALA A 164 15.99 -4.59 12.03
N VAL A 165 14.80 -4.09 12.34
CA VAL A 165 13.54 -4.47 11.69
C VAL A 165 13.35 -3.81 10.33
N MET A 166 13.68 -2.52 10.16
CA MET A 166 13.42 -1.82 8.91
C MET A 166 14.15 -2.44 7.69
N PRO A 167 15.47 -2.73 7.74
CA PRO A 167 16.16 -3.40 6.64
C PRO A 167 15.64 -4.83 6.41
N PHE A 168 15.21 -5.51 7.47
CA PHE A 168 14.62 -6.83 7.37
C PHE A 168 13.26 -6.80 6.65
N LEU A 169 12.39 -5.84 6.97
CA LEU A 169 11.13 -5.62 6.25
C LEU A 169 11.37 -5.28 4.77
N GLN A 170 12.40 -4.49 4.45
CA GLN A 170 12.80 -4.24 3.06
C GLN A 170 13.22 -5.51 2.33
N LYS A 171 14.01 -6.37 2.99
CA LYS A 171 14.39 -7.70 2.46
C LYS A 171 13.16 -8.57 2.22
N LEU A 172 12.22 -8.60 3.16
CA LEU A 172 10.97 -9.34 3.01
C LEU A 172 10.15 -8.80 1.83
N HIS A 173 10.01 -7.47 1.70
CA HIS A 173 9.32 -6.84 0.58
C HIS A 173 9.91 -7.26 -0.77
N GLU A 174 11.24 -7.28 -0.91
CA GLU A 174 11.92 -7.72 -2.13
C GLU A 174 11.66 -9.20 -2.43
N LEU A 175 11.68 -10.07 -1.42
CA LEU A 175 11.36 -11.49 -1.60
C LEU A 175 9.92 -11.70 -2.08
N VAL A 176 8.98 -10.94 -1.56
CA VAL A 176 7.58 -11.02 -1.98
C VAL A 176 7.41 -10.47 -3.40
N ARG A 177 8.03 -9.32 -3.73
CA ARG A 177 8.01 -8.75 -5.10
C ARG A 177 8.61 -9.68 -6.15
N THR A 178 9.68 -10.38 -5.80
CA THR A 178 10.33 -11.37 -6.68
C THR A 178 9.68 -12.75 -6.63
N CYS A 179 8.53 -12.89 -5.95
CA CYS A 179 7.77 -14.13 -5.80
C CYS A 179 8.59 -15.30 -5.19
N GLN A 180 9.59 -15.00 -4.36
CA GLN A 180 10.43 -15.98 -3.68
C GLN A 180 9.80 -16.43 -2.34
N PHE A 181 8.56 -16.92 -2.38
CA PHE A 181 7.74 -17.21 -1.19
C PHE A 181 8.39 -18.18 -0.19
N THR A 182 9.03 -19.25 -0.68
CA THR A 182 9.69 -20.22 0.21
C THR A 182 10.87 -19.59 0.98
N LYS A 183 11.59 -18.65 0.35
CA LYS A 183 12.64 -17.89 1.05
C LYS A 183 12.05 -16.89 2.03
N PHE A 184 10.95 -16.24 1.67
CA PHE A 184 10.22 -15.36 2.59
C PHE A 184 9.88 -16.09 3.89
N TRP A 185 9.28 -17.28 3.82
CA TRP A 185 8.94 -18.05 5.03
C TRP A 185 10.17 -18.55 5.78
N SER A 186 11.24 -18.92 5.07
CA SER A 186 12.51 -19.29 5.73
C SER A 186 13.12 -18.14 6.52
N GLU A 187 13.01 -16.90 6.04
CA GLU A 187 13.48 -15.70 6.73
C GLU A 187 12.51 -15.33 7.86
N TRP A 188 11.20 -15.33 7.56
CA TRP A 188 10.14 -15.01 8.51
C TRP A 188 10.09 -15.96 9.69
N ASN A 189 10.32 -17.27 9.49
CA ASN A 189 10.38 -18.29 10.55
C ASN A 189 11.82 -18.52 11.08
N GLY A 190 12.81 -17.77 10.57
CA GLY A 190 14.21 -17.91 10.92
C GLY A 190 14.56 -17.42 12.33
N GLY A 191 15.81 -17.64 12.74
CA GLY A 191 16.32 -17.25 14.06
C GLY A 191 16.96 -15.86 14.13
N SER A 192 16.78 -14.99 13.12
CA SER A 192 17.34 -13.64 13.17
C SER A 192 16.61 -12.80 14.24
N GLU A 193 17.34 -11.88 14.87
CA GLU A 193 16.79 -10.96 15.88
C GLU A 193 15.57 -10.18 15.34
N ALA A 194 15.68 -9.62 14.13
CA ALA A 194 14.58 -8.90 13.49
C ALA A 194 13.35 -9.78 13.26
N ALA A 195 13.53 -11.05 12.88
CA ALA A 195 12.42 -11.98 12.70
C ALA A 195 11.76 -12.35 14.03
N GLN A 196 12.56 -12.52 15.10
CA GLN A 196 12.04 -12.75 16.45
C GLN A 196 11.22 -11.56 16.94
N ILE A 197 11.75 -10.34 16.83
CA ILE A 197 11.04 -9.10 17.20
C ILE A 197 9.70 -9.00 16.47
N LEU A 198 9.68 -9.21 15.15
CA LEU A 198 8.44 -9.14 14.38
C LEU A 198 7.44 -10.22 14.80
N ARG A 199 7.87 -11.47 15.00
CA ARG A 199 6.96 -12.57 15.37
C ARG A 199 6.44 -12.49 16.79
N GLU A 200 7.25 -12.05 17.73
CA GLU A 200 6.92 -12.08 19.17
C GLU A 200 6.23 -10.79 19.61
N SER A 201 6.71 -9.65 19.14
CA SER A 201 6.19 -8.35 19.58
C SER A 201 5.09 -7.83 18.67
N TYR A 202 5.25 -7.90 17.35
CA TYR A 202 4.38 -7.20 16.40
C TYR A 202 3.28 -8.08 15.79
N ALA A 203 3.62 -9.30 15.38
CA ALA A 203 2.68 -10.21 14.72
C ALA A 203 1.43 -10.53 15.58
N PRO A 204 1.51 -10.70 16.91
CA PRO A 204 0.33 -10.96 17.73
C PRO A 204 -0.62 -9.75 17.84
N GLN A 205 -0.13 -8.54 17.61
CA GLN A 205 -0.94 -7.32 17.63
C GLN A 205 -1.79 -7.20 16.37
N HIS A 206 -1.29 -7.72 15.24
CA HIS A 206 -1.94 -7.60 13.93
C HIS A 206 -2.97 -8.71 13.72
N ALA A 207 -4.23 -8.32 13.49
CA ALA A 207 -5.25 -9.29 13.10
C ALA A 207 -4.91 -9.96 11.76
N HIS A 208 -4.90 -11.30 11.78
CA HIS A 208 -4.77 -12.15 10.58
C HIS A 208 -3.51 -11.90 9.73
N LEU A 209 -2.42 -11.38 10.29
CA LEU A 209 -1.23 -10.98 9.52
C LEU A 209 -0.67 -12.09 8.62
N VAL A 210 -0.51 -13.30 9.16
CA VAL A 210 0.03 -14.45 8.41
C VAL A 210 -0.93 -14.85 7.29
N ASP A 211 -2.24 -14.78 7.54
CA ASP A 211 -3.24 -15.09 6.53
C ASP A 211 -3.28 -14.03 5.43
N SER A 212 -3.07 -12.75 5.77
CA SER A 212 -2.90 -11.67 4.78
C SER A 212 -1.73 -11.97 3.84
N PHE A 213 -0.56 -12.39 4.36
CA PHE A 213 0.56 -12.80 3.50
C PHE A 213 0.21 -14.00 2.61
N ARG A 214 -0.53 -14.99 3.12
CA ARG A 214 -0.95 -16.14 2.31
C ARG A 214 -1.90 -15.74 1.18
N VAL A 215 -2.91 -14.92 1.46
CA VAL A 215 -3.84 -14.38 0.44
C VAL A 215 -3.08 -13.55 -0.59
N LEU A 216 -2.09 -12.79 -0.13
CA LEU A 216 -1.24 -11.99 -0.98
C LEU A 216 -0.43 -12.85 -1.96
N PHE A 217 0.20 -13.91 -1.47
CA PHE A 217 0.93 -14.86 -2.31
C PHE A 217 -0.02 -15.62 -3.24
N ALA A 218 -1.22 -15.96 -2.76
CA ALA A 218 -2.30 -16.55 -3.56
C ALA A 218 -2.61 -15.71 -4.78
N THR A 219 -2.70 -14.40 -4.60
CA THR A 219 -3.06 -13.45 -5.66
C THR A 219 -1.99 -13.44 -6.74
N SER A 220 -0.71 -13.38 -6.36
CA SER A 220 0.42 -13.45 -7.30
C SER A 220 0.53 -14.82 -8.00
N ILE A 221 0.17 -15.91 -7.32
CA ILE A 221 0.08 -17.24 -7.93
C ILE A 221 -1.09 -17.29 -8.92
N ALA A 222 -2.25 -16.74 -8.55
CA ALA A 222 -3.45 -16.79 -9.37
C ALA A 222 -3.29 -16.01 -10.68
N SER A 223 -2.49 -14.95 -10.71
CA SER A 223 -2.23 -14.18 -11.92
C SER A 223 -1.35 -14.93 -12.93
N CYS A 224 -0.54 -15.90 -12.49
CA CYS A 224 0.45 -16.57 -13.32
C CYS A 224 0.11 -18.03 -13.63
N PHE A 225 -0.70 -18.68 -12.79
CA PHE A 225 -0.97 -20.11 -12.87
C PHE A 225 -2.47 -20.40 -13.00
N SER A 226 -2.79 -21.39 -13.83
CA SER A 226 -4.14 -21.97 -13.93
C SER A 226 -4.27 -23.29 -13.17
N ARG A 227 -3.16 -24.02 -13.01
CA ARG A 227 -3.09 -25.33 -12.32
C ARG A 227 -1.79 -25.43 -11.53
N VAL A 228 -1.89 -25.80 -10.26
CA VAL A 228 -0.74 -25.90 -9.33
C VAL A 228 -0.87 -27.18 -8.49
N ARG A 229 0.22 -27.94 -8.33
CA ARG A 229 0.21 -29.13 -7.44
C ARG A 229 0.04 -28.72 -5.99
N LEU A 230 -0.75 -29.47 -5.20
CA LEU A 230 -0.99 -29.14 -3.79
C LEU A 230 0.31 -29.13 -2.97
N ALA A 231 1.22 -30.08 -3.20
CA ALA A 231 2.53 -30.09 -2.54
C ALA A 231 3.38 -28.84 -2.82
N GLN A 232 3.25 -28.24 -4.01
CA GLN A 232 3.95 -27.00 -4.34
C GLN A 232 3.28 -25.80 -3.67
N LEU A 233 1.95 -25.78 -3.64
CA LEU A 233 1.17 -24.74 -3.00
C LEU A 233 1.39 -24.73 -1.47
N ALA A 234 1.45 -25.90 -0.84
CA ALA A 234 1.80 -26.08 0.56
C ALA A 234 3.12 -25.37 0.92
N ARG A 235 4.14 -25.56 0.09
CA ARG A 235 5.47 -24.95 0.26
C ARG A 235 5.51 -23.44 0.01
N TRP A 236 4.63 -22.91 -0.82
CA TRP A 236 4.55 -21.47 -1.09
C TRP A 236 3.75 -20.73 -0.02
N LEU A 237 2.75 -21.37 0.57
CA LEU A 237 1.89 -20.77 1.60
C LEU A 237 2.33 -21.08 3.04
N ASP A 238 3.35 -21.93 3.20
CA ASP A 238 3.82 -22.44 4.50
C ASP A 238 2.65 -23.03 5.31
N LEU A 239 1.96 -23.98 4.67
CA LEU A 239 0.83 -24.71 5.22
C LEU A 239 1.12 -26.22 5.17
N PRO A 240 0.64 -27.00 6.15
CA PRO A 240 0.69 -28.45 6.08
C PRO A 240 -0.21 -28.93 4.93
N GLU A 241 0.22 -29.98 4.22
CA GLU A 241 -0.49 -30.48 3.01
C GLU A 241 -1.95 -30.85 3.28
N SER A 242 -2.29 -31.26 4.51
CA SER A 242 -3.66 -31.58 4.93
C SER A 242 -4.60 -30.37 4.89
N GLU A 243 -4.09 -29.17 5.16
CA GLU A 243 -4.90 -27.94 5.29
C GLU A 243 -5.03 -27.18 3.96
N VAL A 244 -4.14 -27.42 3.00
CA VAL A 244 -4.13 -26.72 1.71
C VAL A 244 -5.45 -26.89 0.95
N SER A 245 -6.04 -28.08 1.00
CA SER A 245 -7.33 -28.34 0.33
C SER A 245 -8.48 -27.49 0.88
N GLN A 246 -8.54 -27.33 2.22
CA GLN A 246 -9.52 -26.49 2.89
C GLN A 246 -9.26 -25.01 2.62
N TRP A 247 -7.99 -24.59 2.62
CA TRP A 247 -7.61 -23.23 2.33
C TRP A 247 -7.96 -22.83 0.88
N CYS A 248 -7.75 -23.72 -0.09
CA CYS A 248 -8.17 -23.52 -1.49
C CYS A 248 -9.67 -23.23 -1.60
N ALA A 249 -10.51 -23.94 -0.83
CA ALA A 249 -11.95 -23.69 -0.81
C ALA A 249 -12.29 -22.29 -0.29
N GLY A 250 -11.53 -21.77 0.67
CA GLY A 250 -11.68 -20.40 1.20
C GLY A 250 -11.39 -19.32 0.15
N VAL A 251 -10.43 -19.55 -0.74
CA VAL A 251 -10.08 -18.63 -1.84
C VAL A 251 -10.80 -18.93 -3.16
N GLN A 252 -11.84 -19.77 -3.12
CA GLN A 252 -12.66 -20.17 -4.28
C GLN A 252 -11.87 -20.91 -5.38
N TRP A 253 -10.79 -21.61 -5.03
CA TRP A 253 -10.07 -22.50 -5.95
C TRP A 253 -10.63 -23.91 -5.85
N SER A 254 -10.77 -24.60 -6.98
CA SER A 254 -11.21 -26.00 -7.00
C SER A 254 -10.02 -26.95 -6.88
N VAL A 255 -10.24 -28.13 -6.32
CA VAL A 255 -9.20 -29.17 -6.16
C VAL A 255 -9.60 -30.40 -6.96
N GLU A 256 -8.74 -30.78 -7.91
CA GLU A 256 -8.89 -31.99 -8.75
C GLU A 256 -7.78 -32.98 -8.40
N GLY A 257 -8.07 -33.91 -7.48
CA GLY A 257 -7.07 -34.85 -6.98
C GLY A 257 -5.94 -34.12 -6.22
N ASP A 258 -4.73 -34.11 -6.78
CA ASP A 258 -3.54 -33.46 -6.20
C ASP A 258 -3.21 -32.11 -6.86
N VAL A 259 -4.16 -31.51 -7.57
CA VAL A 259 -3.97 -30.25 -8.30
C VAL A 259 -5.03 -29.23 -7.89
N ALA A 260 -4.60 -28.07 -7.43
CA ALA A 260 -5.44 -26.89 -7.30
C ALA A 260 -5.62 -26.24 -8.69
N VAL A 261 -6.87 -25.94 -9.03
CA VAL A 261 -7.29 -25.27 -10.26
C VAL A 261 -7.72 -23.86 -9.91
N VAL A 262 -6.98 -22.90 -10.46
CA VAL A 262 -7.21 -21.48 -10.26
C VAL A 262 -8.26 -21.01 -11.28
N PRO A 263 -9.32 -20.30 -10.86
CA PRO A 263 -10.29 -19.70 -11.77
C PRO A 263 -9.62 -18.73 -12.74
N LYS A 264 -10.20 -18.60 -13.93
CA LYS A 264 -9.74 -17.63 -14.93
C LYS A 264 -10.00 -16.20 -14.46
N ASN A 265 -8.98 -15.36 -14.44
CA ASN A 265 -9.05 -13.98 -13.94
C ASN A 265 -8.61 -12.94 -15.00
N GLY A 266 -8.43 -13.34 -16.26
CA GLY A 266 -7.97 -12.47 -17.32
C GLY A 266 -6.46 -12.25 -17.39
N ASP A 267 -5.73 -12.45 -16.30
CA ASP A 267 -4.26 -12.43 -16.23
C ASP A 267 -3.68 -13.82 -16.50
N ASN A 268 -4.31 -14.86 -15.95
CA ASN A 268 -3.95 -16.27 -16.19
C ASN A 268 -4.57 -16.86 -17.46
N ASP A 269 -5.20 -16.02 -18.30
CA ASP A 269 -5.78 -16.42 -19.57
C ASP A 269 -4.77 -16.27 -20.70
N VAL A 270 -4.55 -17.36 -21.45
CA VAL A 270 -3.76 -17.35 -22.69
C VAL A 270 -4.55 -16.59 -23.76
N LYS A 271 -4.33 -15.28 -23.86
CA LYS A 271 -4.89 -14.43 -24.91
C LYS A 271 -3.99 -14.52 -26.15
N ALA A 272 -4.49 -15.13 -27.23
CA ALA A 272 -3.82 -15.06 -28.52
C ALA A 272 -3.86 -13.62 -29.04
N GLY A 273 -2.78 -12.87 -28.82
CA GLY A 273 -2.65 -11.49 -29.28
C GLY A 273 -2.44 -11.44 -30.78
N VAL A 274 -3.51 -11.40 -31.57
CA VAL A 274 -3.42 -10.87 -32.94
C VAL A 274 -3.42 -9.35 -32.80
N VAL A 275 -2.24 -8.78 -32.56
CA VAL A 275 -2.05 -7.32 -32.59
C VAL A 275 -2.15 -6.90 -34.06
N LYS A 276 -3.38 -6.63 -34.50
CA LYS A 276 -3.64 -5.88 -35.72
C LYS A 276 -4.01 -4.48 -35.28
N GLU A 277 -3.11 -3.54 -35.54
CA GLU A 277 -3.43 -2.12 -35.43
C GLU A 277 -4.51 -1.81 -36.47
N HIS A 278 -5.74 -1.60 -36.00
CA HIS A 278 -6.82 -1.12 -36.84
C HIS A 278 -6.72 0.39 -36.95
N VAL A 279 -5.81 0.86 -37.82
CA VAL A 279 -5.69 2.29 -38.13
C VAL A 279 -6.81 2.65 -39.10
N GLU A 280 -7.78 3.42 -38.60
CA GLU A 280 -8.86 3.94 -39.44
C GLU A 280 -8.39 5.17 -40.21
N LEU A 281 -8.91 5.36 -41.43
CA LEU A 281 -8.61 6.55 -42.25
C LEU A 281 -8.99 7.86 -41.54
N SER A 282 -10.00 7.81 -40.66
CA SER A 282 -10.43 8.93 -39.79
C SER A 282 -9.29 9.42 -38.88
N GLN A 283 -8.45 8.52 -38.37
CA GLN A 283 -7.32 8.82 -37.50
C GLN A 283 -6.15 9.44 -38.27
N LEU A 284 -6.06 9.18 -39.58
CA LEU A 284 -5.05 9.73 -40.49
C LEU A 284 -5.46 11.06 -41.13
N THR A 285 -6.66 11.55 -40.85
CA THR A 285 -7.22 12.73 -41.54
C THR A 285 -6.37 13.99 -41.34
N LYS A 286 -5.71 14.15 -40.18
CA LYS A 286 -4.78 15.27 -39.91
C LYS A 286 -3.50 15.19 -40.75
N LEU A 287 -2.99 13.99 -41.00
CA LEU A 287 -1.81 13.76 -41.86
C LEU A 287 -2.15 14.00 -43.33
N VAL A 288 -3.30 13.50 -43.78
CA VAL A 288 -3.77 13.69 -45.17
C VAL A 288 -4.08 15.16 -45.46
N ALA A 289 -4.69 15.88 -44.51
CA ALA A 289 -4.97 17.32 -44.65
C ALA A 289 -3.70 18.17 -44.70
N ALA A 290 -2.66 17.80 -43.94
CA ALA A 290 -1.38 18.50 -43.94
C ALA A 290 -0.56 18.25 -45.22
N ALA A 291 -0.74 17.11 -45.88
CA ALA A 291 -0.06 16.78 -47.15
C ALA A 291 -0.77 17.36 -48.39
N ALA A 292 -1.97 17.91 -48.23
CA ALA A 292 -2.77 18.49 -49.33
C ALA A 292 -2.50 19.99 -49.57
N TYR A 293 -1.60 20.60 -48.80
CA TYR A 293 -1.11 21.98 -48.94
C TYR A 293 0.34 21.99 -49.41
#